data_AF-D6ZTJ7-F1
#
_entry.id   AF-D6ZTJ7-F1
#
_cell.length_a   1.000
_cell.length_b   1.000
_cell.length_c   1.000
_cell.angle_alpha   90.00
_cell.angle_beta   90.00
_cell.angle_gamma   90.00
#
_symmetry.space_group_name_H-M   'P 1'
#
loop_
_entity.id
_entity.type
_entity.pdbx_description
1 polymer ?
#
loop_
_entity_poly.entity_id
_entity_poly.type
_entity_poly.pdbx_seq_one_letter_code
_entity_poly.pdbx_strand_id
1 'polypeptide(L)'
;MNDATQQSREWAEEAQSRWGGSRQWMQVAEYQVRRTSDMQERDMKQFEAIEQRLADAMRHGVKPGSDEGNELAEAHRRSLVWFDVTPSMHVCLGRMYVADERFVQHYDALEPGLAQWLLALIEANATRFGVDLDNLTWQ
;
A
#
# COMPACT_ATOMS: atom_id res chain seq x y z
N MET A 1 -5.82 -21.40 -23.91
CA MET A 1 -5.37 -21.36 -22.50
C MET A 1 -3.88 -21.03 -22.49
N ASN A 2 -3.51 -19.75 -22.61
CA ASN A 2 -2.10 -19.27 -22.51
C ASN A 2 -2.01 -17.79 -22.04
N ASP A 3 -3.13 -17.14 -21.68
CA ASP A 3 -3.18 -15.70 -21.35
C ASP A 3 -2.65 -15.37 -19.95
N ALA A 4 -3.06 -16.14 -18.94
CA ALA A 4 -2.77 -15.81 -17.54
C ALA A 4 -1.27 -15.81 -17.21
N THR A 5 -0.50 -16.72 -17.84
CA THR A 5 0.94 -16.84 -17.62
C THR A 5 1.73 -15.73 -18.31
N GLN A 6 1.19 -15.18 -19.41
CA GLN A 6 1.83 -14.12 -20.18
C GLN A 6 1.55 -12.76 -19.54
N GLN A 7 0.29 -12.52 -19.13
CA GLN A 7 -0.10 -11.33 -18.39
C GLN A 7 0.63 -11.21 -17.04
N SER A 8 0.83 -12.34 -16.34
CA SER A 8 1.60 -12.38 -15.09
C SER A 8 3.08 -12.01 -15.27
N ARG A 9 3.69 -12.38 -16.40
CA ARG A 9 5.08 -11.98 -16.70
C ARG A 9 5.17 -10.52 -17.08
N GLU A 10 4.28 -10.04 -17.93
CA GLU A 10 4.24 -8.64 -18.36
C GLU A 10 4.02 -7.70 -17.18
N TRP A 11 3.15 -8.07 -16.23
CA TRP A 11 2.97 -7.34 -14.98
C TRP A 11 4.16 -7.44 -14.03
N ALA A 12 4.78 -8.61 -13.89
CA ALA A 12 5.98 -8.76 -13.06
C ALA A 12 7.16 -7.94 -13.63
N GLU A 13 7.31 -7.89 -14.96
CA GLU A 13 8.32 -7.09 -15.67
C GLU A 13 8.00 -5.59 -15.61
N GLU A 14 6.73 -5.20 -15.75
CA GLU A 14 6.28 -3.82 -15.57
C GLU A 14 6.48 -3.37 -14.13
N ALA A 15 6.18 -4.23 -13.15
CA ALA A 15 6.38 -3.98 -11.74
C ALA A 15 7.86 -3.88 -11.37
N GLN A 16 8.70 -4.74 -11.94
CA GLN A 16 10.16 -4.68 -11.77
C GLN A 16 10.75 -3.43 -12.46
N SER A 17 10.25 -3.04 -13.62
CA SER A 17 10.67 -1.81 -14.30
C SER A 17 10.21 -0.55 -13.54
N ARG A 18 8.99 -0.59 -12.99
CA ARG A 18 8.38 0.53 -12.24
C ARG A 18 8.80 0.60 -10.78
N TRP A 19 9.28 -0.47 -10.17
CA TRP A 19 9.52 -0.52 -8.71
C TRP A 19 10.69 -1.43 -8.28
N GLY A 20 11.47 -2.00 -9.20
CA GLY A 20 12.45 -3.09 -8.98
C GLY A 20 13.76 -2.75 -8.27
N GLY A 21 13.81 -1.69 -7.48
CA GLY A 21 14.98 -1.37 -6.64
C GLY A 21 14.98 -2.04 -5.26
N SER A 22 13.89 -2.69 -4.86
CA SER A 22 13.69 -3.09 -3.46
C SER A 22 13.40 -4.60 -3.38
N ARG A 23 14.17 -5.35 -2.53
CA ARG A 23 13.98 -6.79 -2.22
C ARG A 23 12.52 -7.18 -1.92
N GLN A 24 11.73 -6.20 -1.53
CA GLN A 24 10.31 -6.20 -1.24
C GLN A 24 9.44 -6.72 -2.41
N TRP A 25 9.92 -6.64 -3.65
CA TRP A 25 9.16 -7.08 -4.84
C TRP A 25 9.24 -8.57 -5.18
N MET A 26 10.24 -9.30 -4.67
CA MET A 26 10.35 -10.75 -4.93
C MET A 26 9.19 -11.54 -4.29
N GLN A 27 8.59 -11.05 -3.21
CA GLN A 27 7.47 -11.71 -2.52
C GLN A 27 6.12 -11.41 -3.19
N VAL A 28 5.95 -10.21 -3.77
CA VAL A 28 4.78 -9.87 -4.60
C VAL A 28 4.71 -10.74 -5.85
N ALA A 29 5.86 -11.07 -6.45
CA ALA A 29 5.94 -12.00 -7.57
C ALA A 29 5.47 -13.42 -7.19
N GLU A 30 5.80 -13.93 -6.00
CA GLU A 30 5.30 -15.22 -5.52
C GLU A 30 3.79 -15.23 -5.22
N TYR A 31 3.24 -14.13 -4.70
CA TYR A 31 1.80 -13.97 -4.48
C TYR A 31 1.02 -14.02 -5.80
N GLN A 32 1.51 -13.33 -6.84
CA GLN A 32 0.83 -13.30 -8.14
C GLN A 32 0.82 -14.66 -8.85
N VAL A 33 1.83 -15.51 -8.63
CA VAL A 33 1.88 -16.87 -9.20
C VAL A 33 0.79 -17.80 -8.61
N ARG A 34 0.27 -17.51 -7.41
CA ARG A 34 -0.64 -18.42 -6.68
C ARG A 34 -2.14 -18.13 -6.85
N ARG A 35 -2.54 -17.00 -7.45
CA ARG A 35 -3.96 -16.62 -7.61
C ARG A 35 -4.40 -16.58 -9.08
N THR A 36 -5.69 -16.77 -9.32
CA THR A 36 -6.29 -16.61 -10.65
C THR A 36 -6.40 -15.13 -11.03
N SER A 37 -6.43 -14.84 -12.33
CA SER A 37 -6.61 -13.48 -12.88
C SER A 37 -7.81 -12.75 -12.25
N ASP A 38 -8.93 -13.44 -12.06
CA ASP A 38 -10.16 -12.86 -11.50
C ASP A 38 -10.00 -12.43 -10.04
N MET A 39 -9.16 -13.12 -9.27
CA MET A 39 -8.87 -12.72 -7.89
C MET A 39 -7.96 -11.49 -7.87
N GLN A 40 -6.97 -11.42 -8.77
CA GLN A 40 -6.09 -10.27 -8.89
C GLN A 40 -6.85 -9.00 -9.27
N GLU A 41 -7.79 -9.09 -10.22
CA GLU A 41 -8.61 -7.94 -10.62
C GLU A 41 -9.49 -7.44 -9.47
N ARG A 42 -10.07 -8.35 -8.68
CA ARG A 42 -10.89 -8.00 -7.51
C ARG A 42 -10.05 -7.32 -6.42
N ASP A 43 -8.88 -7.88 -6.12
CA ASP A 43 -7.96 -7.34 -5.12
C ASP A 43 -7.50 -5.92 -5.52
N MET A 44 -7.21 -5.70 -6.82
CA MET A 44 -6.83 -4.39 -7.34
C MET A 44 -7.97 -3.37 -7.23
N LYS A 45 -9.20 -3.73 -7.65
CA LYS A 45 -10.36 -2.85 -7.51
C LYS A 45 -10.64 -2.48 -6.06
N GLN A 46 -10.43 -3.42 -5.14
CA GLN A 46 -10.57 -3.14 -3.71
C GLN A 46 -9.49 -2.17 -3.23
N PHE A 47 -8.24 -2.33 -3.67
CA PHE A 47 -7.16 -1.41 -3.36
C PHE A 47 -7.46 0.01 -3.86
N GLU A 48 -7.81 0.17 -5.14
CA GLU A 48 -8.18 1.47 -5.74
C GLU A 48 -9.34 2.14 -5.00
N ALA A 49 -10.37 1.36 -4.61
CA ALA A 49 -11.51 1.88 -3.85
C ALA A 49 -11.09 2.40 -2.45
N ILE A 50 -10.09 1.78 -1.81
CA ILE A 50 -9.53 2.30 -0.56
C ILE A 50 -8.74 3.59 -0.79
N GLU A 51 -7.97 3.69 -1.88
CA GLU A 51 -7.24 4.92 -2.21
C GLU A 51 -8.19 6.12 -2.44
N GLN A 52 -9.31 5.91 -3.14
CA GLN A 52 -10.34 6.94 -3.29
C GLN A 52 -10.95 7.37 -1.96
N ARG A 53 -11.23 6.41 -1.06
CA ARG A 53 -11.75 6.71 0.28
C ARG A 53 -10.74 7.49 1.13
N LEU A 54 -9.44 7.22 0.98
CA LEU A 54 -8.38 7.98 1.64
C LEU A 54 -8.35 9.44 1.14
N ALA A 55 -8.41 9.65 -0.18
CA ALA A 55 -8.49 10.98 -0.77
C ALA A 55 -9.72 11.76 -0.29
N ASP A 56 -10.90 11.13 -0.30
CA ASP A 56 -12.13 11.72 0.23
C ASP A 56 -12.00 12.09 1.72
N ALA A 57 -11.46 11.19 2.55
CA ALA A 57 -11.29 11.44 3.97
C ALA A 57 -10.32 12.60 4.25
N MET A 58 -9.22 12.69 3.49
CA MET A 58 -8.30 13.82 3.56
C MET A 58 -9.01 15.14 3.23
N ARG A 59 -9.82 15.17 2.16
CA ARG A 59 -10.61 16.35 1.78
C ARG A 59 -11.60 16.80 2.86
N HIS A 60 -12.21 15.86 3.57
CA HIS A 60 -13.12 16.17 4.67
C HIS A 60 -12.40 16.44 6.02
N GLY A 61 -11.06 16.41 6.02
CA GLY A 61 -10.25 16.84 7.16
C GLY A 61 -10.07 15.78 8.24
N VAL A 62 -10.23 14.50 7.92
CA VAL A 62 -9.94 13.39 8.84
C VAL A 62 -8.51 13.49 9.35
N LYS A 63 -8.35 13.32 10.67
CA LYS A 63 -7.07 13.53 11.36
C LYS A 63 -6.35 12.21 11.61
N PRO A 64 -5.03 12.14 11.36
CA PRO A 64 -4.21 11.04 11.85
C PRO A 64 -4.42 10.79 13.34
N GLY A 65 -4.62 9.53 13.71
CA GLY A 65 -4.87 9.11 15.09
C GLY A 65 -6.34 9.21 15.55
N SER A 66 -7.25 9.79 14.76
CA SER A 66 -8.69 9.67 15.03
C SER A 66 -9.18 8.24 14.79
N ASP A 67 -10.33 7.87 15.35
CA ASP A 67 -10.91 6.53 15.14
C ASP A 67 -11.12 6.22 13.65
N GLU A 68 -11.71 7.17 12.91
CA GLU A 68 -11.89 7.05 11.46
C GLU A 68 -10.55 6.95 10.72
N GLY A 69 -9.56 7.76 11.10
CA GLY A 69 -8.22 7.71 10.51
C GLY A 69 -7.55 6.35 10.74
N ASN A 70 -7.67 5.81 11.94
CA ASN A 70 -7.12 4.51 12.27
C ASN A 70 -7.81 3.39 11.49
N GLU A 71 -9.13 3.46 11.32
CA GLU A 71 -9.88 2.50 10.50
C GLU A 71 -9.45 2.54 9.03
N LEU A 72 -9.18 3.74 8.49
CA LEU A 72 -8.68 3.92 7.13
C LEU A 72 -7.26 3.34 6.97
N ALA A 73 -6.36 3.59 7.92
CA ALA A 73 -5.03 3.00 7.93
C ALA A 73 -5.11 1.46 7.94
N GLU A 74 -5.97 0.90 8.77
CA GLU A 74 -6.19 -0.55 8.85
C GLU A 74 -6.86 -1.12 7.59
N ALA A 75 -7.78 -0.39 6.98
CA ALA A 75 -8.38 -0.79 5.70
C ALA A 75 -7.34 -0.82 4.57
N HIS A 76 -6.46 0.17 4.51
CA HIS A 76 -5.32 0.18 3.60
C HIS A 76 -4.35 -0.96 3.89
N ARG A 77 -4.01 -1.20 5.17
CA ARG A 77 -3.13 -2.31 5.56
C ARG A 77 -3.66 -3.66 5.08
N ARG A 78 -4.98 -3.88 5.20
CA ARG A 78 -5.65 -5.11 4.76
C ARG A 78 -5.85 -5.21 3.25
N SER A 79 -5.90 -4.09 2.52
CA SER A 79 -6.00 -4.12 1.06
C SER A 79 -4.68 -4.47 0.38
N LEU A 80 -3.56 -4.34 1.10
CA LEU A 80 -2.23 -4.85 0.72
C LEU A 80 -2.16 -6.39 0.86
N VAL A 81 -3.14 -7.09 0.29
CA VAL A 81 -3.36 -8.55 0.40
C VAL A 81 -2.20 -9.40 -0.10
N TRP A 82 -1.25 -8.77 -0.80
CA TRP A 82 -0.04 -9.40 -1.34
C TRP A 82 0.92 -9.91 -0.25
N PHE A 83 0.77 -9.47 1.00
CA PHE A 83 1.55 -9.90 2.16
C PHE A 83 0.73 -9.74 3.46
N ASP A 84 1.06 -10.50 4.51
CA ASP A 84 0.51 -10.21 5.86
C ASP A 84 1.25 -8.99 6.43
N VAL A 85 0.71 -7.80 6.15
CA VAL A 85 1.32 -6.54 6.58
C VAL A 85 1.13 -6.37 8.07
N THR A 86 2.17 -6.57 8.87
CA THR A 86 2.15 -6.12 10.27
C THR A 86 2.12 -4.59 10.35
N PRO A 87 1.69 -4.00 11.49
CA PRO A 87 1.74 -2.54 11.68
C PRO A 87 3.14 -1.93 11.44
N SER A 88 4.21 -2.62 11.86
CA SER A 88 5.61 -2.23 11.60
C SER A 88 5.95 -2.21 10.11
N MET A 89 5.61 -3.27 9.37
CA MET A 89 5.80 -3.31 7.91
C MET A 89 5.01 -2.20 7.21
N HIS A 90 3.80 -1.90 7.69
CA HIS A 90 2.99 -0.83 7.12
C HIS A 90 3.68 0.53 7.20
N VAL A 91 4.30 0.85 8.33
CA VAL A 91 5.08 2.09 8.49
C VAL A 91 6.27 2.12 7.54
N CYS A 92 7.01 1.01 7.42
CA CYS A 92 8.13 0.94 6.48
C CYS A 92 7.68 1.19 5.04
N LEU A 93 6.52 0.67 4.63
CA LEU A 93 5.92 0.94 3.32
C LEU A 93 5.50 2.40 3.17
N GLY A 94 4.84 2.97 4.18
CA GLY A 94 4.47 4.40 4.19
C GLY A 94 5.68 5.32 3.99
N ARG A 95 6.79 5.02 4.69
CA ARG A 95 8.04 5.79 4.56
C ARG A 95 8.66 5.64 3.17
N MET A 96 8.55 4.47 2.56
CA MET A 96 8.97 4.25 1.18
C MET A 96 8.12 5.05 0.20
N TYR A 97 6.79 5.14 0.40
CA TYR A 97 5.90 5.88 -0.49
C TYR A 97 6.26 7.37 -0.59
N VAL A 98 6.67 7.99 0.52
CA VAL A 98 7.08 9.41 0.52
C VAL A 98 8.53 9.62 0.07
N ALA A 99 9.37 8.59 0.14
CA ALA A 99 10.78 8.66 -0.25
C ALA A 99 11.00 8.48 -1.76
N ASP A 100 10.04 7.88 -2.47
CA ASP A 100 10.11 7.64 -3.92
C ASP A 100 9.06 8.49 -4.64
N GLU A 101 9.54 9.42 -5.48
CA GLU A 101 8.69 10.39 -6.20
C GLU A 101 7.58 9.75 -7.02
N ARG A 102 7.75 8.51 -7.49
CA ARG A 102 6.72 7.80 -8.28
C ARG A 102 5.48 7.51 -7.43
N PHE A 103 5.68 7.12 -6.18
CA PHE A 103 4.58 6.86 -5.24
C PHE A 103 3.94 8.17 -4.78
N VAL A 104 4.75 9.21 -4.54
CA VAL A 104 4.24 10.55 -4.27
C VAL A 104 3.32 11.01 -5.40
N GLN A 105 3.77 10.93 -6.66
CA GLN A 105 2.97 11.32 -7.82
C GLN A 105 1.67 10.51 -7.95
N HIS A 106 1.71 9.21 -7.67
CA HIS A 106 0.52 8.35 -7.72
C HIS A 106 -0.55 8.78 -6.71
N TYR A 107 -0.19 8.89 -5.43
CA TYR A 107 -1.15 9.29 -4.39
C TYR A 107 -1.56 10.75 -4.54
N ASP A 108 -0.63 11.65 -4.85
CA ASP A 108 -0.93 13.09 -4.97
C ASP A 108 -1.76 13.42 -6.22
N ALA A 109 -1.80 12.54 -7.22
CA ALA A 109 -2.74 12.65 -8.33
C ALA A 109 -4.20 12.44 -7.90
N LEU A 110 -4.45 11.75 -6.78
CA LEU A 110 -5.78 11.56 -6.21
C LEU A 110 -6.20 12.75 -5.35
N GLU A 111 -5.28 13.23 -4.51
CA GLU A 111 -5.45 14.45 -3.70
C GLU A 111 -4.06 15.02 -3.35
N PRO A 112 -3.78 16.31 -3.60
CA PRO A 112 -2.46 16.87 -3.32
C PRO A 112 -2.03 16.70 -1.86
N GLY A 113 -0.84 16.13 -1.63
CA GLY A 113 -0.31 15.82 -0.30
C GLY A 113 -0.82 14.51 0.33
N LEU A 114 -1.57 13.69 -0.41
CA LEU A 114 -2.12 12.44 0.08
C LEU A 114 -1.03 11.45 0.52
N ALA A 115 0.10 11.38 -0.18
CA ALA A 115 1.19 10.46 0.20
C ALA A 115 1.69 10.73 1.63
N GLN A 116 1.91 12.01 1.94
CA GLN A 116 2.40 12.44 3.26
C GLN A 116 1.34 12.27 4.35
N TRP A 117 0.07 12.55 4.03
CA TRP A 117 -1.04 12.36 4.95
C TRP A 117 -1.30 10.87 5.26
N LEU A 118 -1.17 10.01 4.25
CA LEU A 118 -1.27 8.56 4.41
C LEU A 118 -0.16 8.03 5.33
N LEU A 119 1.09 8.46 5.16
CA LEU A 119 2.16 8.09 6.08
C LEU A 119 1.82 8.49 7.53
N ALA A 120 1.31 9.70 7.75
CA ALA A 120 0.93 10.16 9.08
C ALA A 120 -0.19 9.30 9.70
N LEU A 121 -1.19 8.88 8.90
CA LEU A 121 -2.21 7.93 9.35
C LEU A 121 -1.63 6.60 9.78
N ILE A 122 -0.72 6.06 8.97
CA ILE A 122 -0.08 4.77 9.21
C ILE A 122 0.74 4.83 10.50
N GLU A 123 1.58 5.85 10.66
CA GLU A 123 2.38 6.04 11.86
C GLU A 123 1.51 6.21 13.11
N ALA A 124 0.47 7.04 13.04
CA ALA A 124 -0.45 7.24 14.16
C ALA A 124 -1.16 5.92 14.56
N ASN A 125 -1.62 5.14 13.58
CA ASN A 125 -2.25 3.85 13.85
C ASN A 125 -1.24 2.83 14.42
N ALA A 126 -0.01 2.78 13.90
CA ALA A 126 1.03 1.87 14.36
C ALA A 126 1.42 2.09 15.83
N THR A 127 1.45 3.35 16.30
CA THR A 127 1.74 3.64 17.72
C THR A 127 0.72 3.00 18.67
N ARG A 128 -0.53 2.78 18.25
CA ARG A 128 -1.56 2.08 19.03
C ARG A 128 -1.24 0.60 19.26
N PHE A 129 -0.42 0.03 18.38
CA PHE A 129 0.06 -1.34 18.48
C PHE A 129 1.43 -1.43 19.18
N GLY A 130 1.93 -0.33 19.74
CA GLY A 130 3.22 -0.28 20.44
C GLY A 130 4.42 -0.30 19.52
N VAL A 131 4.26 0.05 18.23
CA VAL A 131 5.36 0.17 17.29
C VAL A 131 6.22 1.38 17.65
N ASP A 132 7.52 1.15 17.84
CA ASP A 132 8.52 2.22 17.97
C ASP A 132 8.91 2.74 16.58
N LEU A 133 8.52 3.99 16.29
CA LEU A 133 8.76 4.63 15.00
C LEU A 133 10.22 5.03 14.77
N ASP A 134 11.02 5.14 15.84
CA ASP A 134 12.44 5.50 15.78
C ASP A 134 13.31 4.26 15.59
N ASN A 135 12.86 3.10 16.08
CA ASN A 135 13.55 1.81 15.97
C ASN A 135 12.76 0.79 15.14
N LEU A 136 12.26 1.21 13.97
CA LEU A 136 11.49 0.33 13.09
C LEU A 136 12.32 -0.81 12.51
N THR A 137 11.84 -2.02 12.75
CA THR A 137 12.31 -3.23 12.08
C THR A 137 11.21 -3.80 11.20
N TRP A 138 11.58 -4.29 10.01
CA TRP A 138 10.68 -5.05 9.15
C TRP A 138 10.40 -6.43 9.79
N GLN A 139 9.30 -6.54 10.52
CA GLN A 139 8.88 -7.73 11.28
C GLN A 139 7.37 -7.86 11.26
#